data_AF-A0A496SB59-F1
#
_entry.id   AF-A0A496SB59-F1
#
_cell.length_a   1.000
_cell.length_b   1.000
_cell.length_c   1.000
_cell.angle_alpha   90.00
_cell.angle_beta   90.00
_cell.angle_gamma   90.00
#
_symmetry.space_group_name_H-M   'P 1'
#
loop_
_entity.id
_entity.type
_entity.pdbx_description
1 polymer ?
#
loop_
_entity_poly.entity_id
_entity_poly.type
_entity_poly.pdbx_seq_one_letter_code
_entity_poly.pdbx_strand_id
1 'polypeptide(L)'
;MPRVPEDVIAQVRAQADIVEVVSEYVPLKRRGRNYFGLCPFHSERTPSFSVNPELGIFHCFGCGVGGDVFGFLMKMEGLSFYEAVRRLAEKYGVPLPKSTRDQGNDALYRANAFAQEFYKKLLWKDPAGGKARRYLEEREIGRGVAERFALGYAPPGWEGLIRAASHEGIGPEVLEKAGLALRRRSGGYYDRFRDRLTFPIHNPGGRPVAFGARVLGEGEPKYINSPETPIYRKGKVLYGISQAREALRREGEAIVVEGYTDLLRLFSAGIENAVAVAGTAFTPHQAGLLRRYAERAILCFDADRAGSEAALRGGEVLSEAGLEVRVVELPPGHDPDSFVREEGREEFLRMVGNSKPLVEHMLEKVRRTEDISSVEGRRRAAKAMAEVLSKIRDELRRDLWTRRVAEALGLREEVLRKVVERRGRSEETGPVKVPSRQTVPPAQRELLKILFSVPELAERVVEEVELDAFEGRLRSAAKVAYEAIGDGRLPTVSDVLAETQDEGLVEELAGILQEGLDEERARKVLADSIASVRREKIRREIERVAGEIREAEEAGDMERVDALYSHLMYLKREEARLVRARHPLGREGL
;
A
#
# COMPACT_ATOMS: atom_id res chain seq x y z
N MET A 1 -4.11 19.67 5.01
CA MET A 1 -5.51 19.20 5.08
C MET A 1 -6.37 20.36 5.60
N PRO A 2 -7.58 20.66 5.10
CA PRO A 2 -8.54 21.39 5.91
C PRO A 2 -9.03 20.41 6.98
N ARG A 3 -8.54 20.61 8.20
CA ARG A 3 -8.90 19.82 9.38
C ARG A 3 -10.41 19.96 9.57
N VAL A 4 -11.16 18.86 9.64
CA VAL A 4 -12.34 18.91 10.53
C VAL A 4 -11.78 19.39 11.87
N PRO A 5 -12.34 20.46 12.47
CA PRO A 5 -11.78 20.99 13.71
C PRO A 5 -11.56 19.85 14.70
N GLU A 6 -10.41 19.84 15.36
CA GLU A 6 -10.01 18.70 16.19
C GLU A 6 -11.02 18.42 17.30
N ASP A 7 -11.63 19.48 17.82
CA ASP A 7 -12.75 19.43 18.75
C ASP A 7 -13.96 18.66 18.17
N VAL A 8 -14.28 18.87 16.90
CA VAL A 8 -15.38 18.15 16.21
C VAL A 8 -15.00 16.69 15.97
N ILE A 9 -13.77 16.39 15.54
CA ILE A 9 -13.31 14.99 15.38
C ILE A 9 -13.34 14.28 16.74
N ALA A 10 -12.85 14.94 17.79
CA ALA A 10 -12.84 14.42 19.15
C ALA A 10 -14.28 14.20 19.65
N GLN A 11 -15.20 15.11 19.37
CA GLN A 11 -16.62 14.97 19.71
C GLN A 11 -17.25 13.76 19.01
N VAL A 12 -17.07 13.61 17.70
CA VAL A 12 -17.58 12.44 16.95
C VAL A 12 -17.02 11.15 17.52
N ARG A 13 -15.72 11.13 17.85
CA ARG A 13 -15.05 9.97 18.40
C ARG A 13 -15.52 9.61 19.82
N ALA A 14 -15.71 10.61 20.67
CA ALA A 14 -16.19 10.43 22.03
C ALA A 14 -17.63 9.90 22.08
N GLN A 15 -18.46 10.25 21.08
CA GLN A 15 -19.83 9.75 20.97
C GLN A 15 -19.92 8.38 20.26
N ALA A 16 -18.93 8.04 19.44
CA ALA A 16 -18.93 6.79 18.69
C ALA A 16 -18.43 5.63 19.56
N ASP A 17 -19.36 4.81 20.06
CA ASP A 17 -19.01 3.55 20.70
C ASP A 17 -18.45 2.57 19.65
N ILE A 18 -17.14 2.30 19.73
CA ILE A 18 -16.46 1.39 18.82
C ILE A 18 -17.02 -0.04 18.89
N VAL A 19 -17.48 -0.50 20.05
CA VAL A 19 -18.08 -1.83 20.20
C VAL A 19 -19.41 -1.87 19.47
N GLU A 20 -20.24 -0.84 19.59
CA GLU A 20 -21.50 -0.73 18.87
C GLU A 20 -21.28 -0.73 17.35
N VAL A 21 -20.41 0.17 16.87
CA VAL A 21 -20.11 0.30 15.44
C VAL A 21 -19.56 -0.99 14.85
N VAL A 22 -18.63 -1.66 15.53
CA VAL A 22 -18.10 -2.95 15.06
C VAL A 22 -19.16 -4.04 15.13
N SER A 23 -20.00 -4.06 16.16
CA SER A 23 -21.02 -5.09 16.37
C SER A 23 -22.09 -5.12 15.27
N GLU A 24 -22.24 -4.04 14.49
CA GLU A 24 -23.10 -4.01 13.30
C GLU A 24 -22.60 -4.94 12.18
N TYR A 25 -21.30 -5.26 12.16
CA TYR A 25 -20.67 -6.07 11.12
C TYR A 25 -20.17 -7.42 11.64
N VAL A 26 -19.78 -7.49 12.92
CA VAL A 26 -19.13 -8.65 13.51
C VAL A 26 -19.79 -9.01 14.84
N PRO A 27 -20.27 -10.26 15.02
CA PRO A 27 -20.74 -10.71 16.32
C PRO A 27 -19.58 -10.71 17.35
N LEU A 28 -19.66 -9.82 18.34
CA LEU A 28 -18.66 -9.70 19.39
C LEU A 28 -19.11 -10.36 20.70
N LYS A 29 -18.17 -11.01 21.40
CA LYS A 29 -18.36 -11.58 22.73
C LYS A 29 -17.37 -10.98 23.72
N ARG A 30 -17.86 -10.48 24.85
CA ARG A 30 -17.02 -9.90 25.91
C ARG A 30 -16.13 -10.98 26.56
N ARG A 31 -14.85 -10.70 26.70
CA ARG A 31 -13.86 -11.50 27.44
C ARG A 31 -12.93 -10.57 28.21
N GLY A 32 -13.16 -10.46 29.52
CA GLY A 32 -12.44 -9.49 30.36
C GLY A 32 -12.78 -8.05 29.97
N ARG A 33 -11.74 -7.23 29.74
CA ARG A 33 -11.88 -5.82 29.32
C ARG A 33 -12.15 -5.66 27.82
N ASN A 34 -11.89 -6.68 27.01
CA ASN A 34 -12.02 -6.64 25.56
C ASN A 34 -13.24 -7.41 25.05
N TYR A 35 -13.60 -7.15 23.79
CA TYR A 35 -14.60 -7.90 23.03
C TYR A 35 -13.92 -8.65 21.89
N PHE A 36 -14.33 -9.90 21.64
CA PHE A 36 -13.73 -10.75 20.62
C PHE A 36 -14.73 -11.25 19.60
N GLY A 37 -14.32 -11.28 18.34
CA GLY A 37 -15.08 -11.83 17.21
C GLY A 37 -14.18 -12.45 16.15
N LEU A 38 -14.80 -12.97 15.09
CA LEU A 38 -14.06 -13.34 13.88
C LEU A 38 -13.71 -12.06 13.11
N CYS A 39 -12.49 -11.97 12.61
CA CYS A 39 -12.03 -10.81 11.87
C CYS A 39 -12.83 -10.65 10.56
N PRO A 40 -13.39 -9.46 10.28
CA PRO A 40 -14.09 -9.21 9.02
C PRO A 40 -13.12 -8.99 7.85
N PHE A 41 -11.83 -8.84 8.14
CA PHE A 41 -10.81 -8.46 7.15
C PHE A 41 -9.97 -9.63 6.64
N HIS A 42 -10.06 -10.80 7.28
CA HIS A 42 -9.42 -12.04 6.81
C HIS A 42 -10.23 -13.26 7.27
N SER A 43 -10.10 -14.38 6.56
CA SER A 43 -10.82 -15.60 6.92
C SER A 43 -10.10 -16.35 8.04
N GLU A 44 -10.81 -16.60 9.14
CA GLU A 44 -10.31 -17.38 10.28
C GLU A 44 -11.40 -18.26 10.90
N ARG A 45 -10.99 -19.30 11.63
CA ARG A 45 -11.92 -20.19 12.37
C ARG A 45 -11.97 -19.90 13.87
N THR A 46 -10.95 -19.24 14.40
CA THR A 46 -10.82 -18.90 15.81
C THR A 46 -10.87 -17.39 15.96
N PRO A 47 -11.70 -16.83 16.87
CA PRO A 47 -11.79 -15.39 17.08
C PRO A 47 -10.43 -14.78 17.45
N SER A 48 -9.85 -13.97 16.56
CA SER A 48 -8.63 -13.19 16.84
C SER A 48 -8.84 -11.68 16.76
N PHE A 49 -10.03 -11.24 16.35
CA PHE A 49 -10.40 -9.83 16.29
C PHE A 49 -10.80 -9.33 17.67
N SER A 50 -10.03 -8.40 18.21
CA SER A 50 -10.22 -7.83 19.55
C SER A 50 -10.60 -6.35 19.44
N VAL A 51 -11.61 -5.93 20.20
CA VAL A 51 -12.02 -4.53 20.35
C VAL A 51 -11.86 -4.14 21.81
N ASN A 52 -11.09 -3.08 22.05
CA ASN A 52 -10.92 -2.48 23.37
C ASN A 52 -11.75 -1.18 23.46
N PRO A 53 -12.85 -1.18 24.24
CA PRO A 53 -13.72 -0.01 24.39
C PRO A 53 -13.03 1.13 25.15
N GLU A 54 -12.19 0.83 26.15
CA GLU A 54 -11.51 1.84 26.98
C GLU A 54 -10.49 2.63 26.17
N LEU A 55 -9.75 1.92 25.29
CA LEU A 55 -8.77 2.54 24.40
C LEU A 55 -9.38 3.07 23.10
N GLY A 56 -10.64 2.73 22.80
CA GLY A 56 -11.30 3.12 21.54
C GLY A 56 -10.65 2.52 20.29
N ILE A 57 -10.03 1.34 20.40
CA ILE A 57 -9.28 0.68 19.30
C ILE A 57 -9.76 -0.75 19.04
N PHE A 58 -9.48 -1.23 17.83
CA PHE A 58 -9.54 -2.64 17.48
C PHE A 58 -8.18 -3.12 16.98
N HIS A 59 -7.92 -4.42 17.15
CA HIS A 59 -6.75 -5.10 16.60
C HIS A 59 -7.04 -6.57 16.37
N CYS A 60 -6.62 -7.10 15.24
CA CYS A 60 -6.70 -8.51 14.91
C CYS A 60 -5.35 -9.20 15.13
N PHE A 61 -5.30 -10.14 16.07
CA PHE A 61 -4.08 -10.89 16.36
C PHE A 61 -3.69 -11.89 15.26
N GLY A 62 -4.61 -12.22 14.34
CA GLY A 62 -4.34 -13.08 13.19
C GLY A 62 -3.63 -12.35 12.05
N CYS A 63 -4.24 -11.30 11.50
CA CYS A 63 -3.73 -10.59 10.33
C CYS A 63 -3.02 -9.26 10.63
N GLY A 64 -3.05 -8.78 11.88
CA GLY A 64 -2.38 -7.55 12.33
C GLY A 64 -3.12 -6.25 12.01
N VAL A 65 -4.27 -6.30 11.35
CA VAL A 65 -5.07 -5.10 11.09
C VAL A 65 -5.58 -4.49 12.39
N GLY A 66 -5.47 -3.17 12.53
CA GLY A 66 -5.89 -2.43 13.71
C GLY A 66 -6.13 -0.96 13.43
N GLY A 67 -6.75 -0.27 14.38
CA GLY A 67 -7.09 1.14 14.27
C GLY A 67 -8.17 1.52 15.27
N ASP A 68 -8.79 2.68 15.07
CA ASP A 68 -9.94 3.14 15.86
C ASP A 68 -11.26 2.95 15.11
N VAL A 69 -12.33 3.55 15.62
CA VAL A 69 -13.67 3.50 15.02
C VAL A 69 -13.71 4.09 13.60
N PHE A 70 -12.93 5.13 13.30
CA PHE A 70 -12.82 5.69 11.96
C PHE A 70 -12.06 4.73 11.04
N GLY A 71 -10.90 4.24 11.49
CA GLY A 71 -10.08 3.29 10.76
C GLY A 71 -10.83 1.99 10.44
N PHE A 72 -11.71 1.54 11.34
CA PHE A 72 -12.58 0.39 11.11
C PHE A 72 -13.51 0.63 9.91
N LEU A 73 -14.24 1.74 9.89
CA LEU A 73 -15.15 2.09 8.80
C LEU A 73 -14.41 2.34 7.48
N MET A 74 -13.25 3.00 7.53
CA MET A 74 -12.41 3.19 6.35
C MET A 74 -12.06 1.85 5.69
N LYS A 75 -11.72 0.84 6.49
CA LYS A 75 -11.35 -0.48 5.99
C LYS A 75 -12.57 -1.33 5.61
N MET A 76 -13.65 -1.24 6.37
CA MET A 76 -14.87 -2.03 6.16
C MET A 76 -15.68 -1.53 4.96
N GLU A 77 -15.85 -0.21 4.84
CA GLU A 77 -16.67 0.43 3.81
C GLU A 77 -15.84 1.08 2.69
N GLY A 78 -14.52 1.13 2.80
CA GLY A 78 -13.66 1.77 1.80
C GLY A 78 -13.71 3.29 1.82
N LEU A 79 -14.10 3.88 2.95
CA LEU A 79 -14.24 5.32 3.15
C LEU A 79 -12.87 6.00 3.31
N SER A 80 -12.78 7.27 2.88
CA SER A 80 -11.71 8.16 3.36
C SER A 80 -11.92 8.54 4.83
N PHE A 81 -10.89 9.06 5.49
CA PHE A 81 -10.98 9.51 6.88
C PHE A 81 -12.11 10.52 7.10
N TYR A 82 -12.25 11.52 6.22
CA TYR A 82 -13.34 12.49 6.30
C TYR A 82 -14.72 11.85 6.10
N GLU A 83 -14.84 10.90 5.17
CA GLU A 83 -16.09 10.16 4.98
C GLU A 83 -16.44 9.31 6.20
N ALA A 84 -15.46 8.69 6.84
CA ALA A 84 -15.65 7.97 8.10
C ALA A 84 -16.08 8.92 9.23
N VAL A 85 -15.44 10.09 9.34
CA VAL A 85 -15.82 11.15 10.29
C VAL A 85 -17.26 11.61 10.02
N ARG A 86 -17.61 11.87 8.76
CA ARG A 86 -18.95 12.28 8.35
C ARG A 86 -20.00 11.20 8.59
N ARG A 87 -19.70 9.96 8.26
CA ARG A 87 -20.59 8.80 8.47
C ARG A 87 -20.97 8.65 9.94
N LEU A 88 -19.99 8.79 10.84
CA LEU A 88 -20.22 8.74 12.27
C LEU A 88 -20.88 10.02 12.80
N ALA A 89 -20.48 11.19 12.30
CA ALA A 89 -21.12 12.45 12.67
C ALA A 89 -22.62 12.47 12.33
N GLU A 90 -23.00 11.96 11.15
CA GLU A 90 -24.41 11.79 10.75
C GLU A 90 -25.14 10.78 11.66
N LYS A 91 -24.48 9.65 12.00
CA LYS A 91 -25.05 8.62 12.86
C LYS A 91 -25.32 9.12 14.28
N TYR A 92 -24.39 9.88 14.86
CA TYR A 92 -24.46 10.36 16.24
C TYR A 92 -24.98 11.80 16.36
N GLY A 93 -25.39 12.44 15.24
CA GLY A 93 -25.99 13.77 15.24
C GLY A 93 -25.01 14.92 15.53
N VAL A 94 -23.71 14.74 15.23
CA VAL A 94 -22.69 15.79 15.41
C VAL A 94 -22.64 16.68 14.15
N PRO A 95 -22.84 18.00 14.26
CA PRO A 95 -22.78 18.90 13.11
C PRO A 95 -21.33 19.11 12.63
N LEU A 96 -21.07 18.87 11.34
CA LEU A 96 -19.77 19.13 10.73
C LEU A 96 -19.69 20.52 10.07
N PRO A 97 -18.57 21.26 10.23
CA PRO A 97 -18.34 22.49 9.49
C PRO A 97 -18.21 22.23 7.98
N LYS A 98 -18.83 23.07 7.16
CA LYS A 98 -18.73 22.98 5.69
C LYS A 98 -17.33 23.43 5.23
N SER A 99 -16.41 22.48 4.99
CA SER A 99 -15.07 22.73 4.44
C SER A 99 -15.12 23.26 2.98
N THR A 100 -14.27 24.23 2.62
CA THR A 100 -14.21 24.86 1.30
C THR A 100 -13.24 24.20 0.31
N ARG A 101 -12.24 23.43 0.77
CA ARG A 101 -11.25 22.75 -0.12
C ARG A 101 -11.70 21.35 -0.54
N ASP A 102 -12.45 20.66 0.33
CA ASP A 102 -13.01 19.32 0.02
C ASP A 102 -14.36 19.38 -0.70
N GLN A 103 -15.01 20.54 -0.79
CA GLN A 103 -15.98 20.79 -1.86
C GLN A 103 -15.35 20.53 -3.24
N GLY A 104 -14.04 20.79 -3.39
CA GLY A 104 -13.31 20.53 -4.63
C GLY A 104 -13.26 19.05 -4.98
N ASN A 105 -12.71 18.21 -4.09
CA ASN A 105 -12.57 16.78 -4.34
C ASN A 105 -13.90 16.01 -4.25
N ASP A 106 -14.80 16.36 -3.32
CA ASP A 106 -16.15 15.78 -3.29
C ASP A 106 -16.91 16.11 -4.57
N ALA A 107 -16.74 17.32 -5.12
CA ALA A 107 -17.28 17.64 -6.44
C ALA A 107 -16.62 16.79 -7.54
N LEU A 108 -15.32 16.47 -7.47
CA LEU A 108 -14.67 15.56 -8.43
C LEU A 108 -15.20 14.13 -8.32
N TYR A 109 -15.36 13.60 -7.10
CA TYR A 109 -15.95 12.27 -6.89
C TYR A 109 -17.41 12.23 -7.33
N ARG A 110 -18.19 13.27 -7.01
CA ARG A 110 -19.58 13.43 -7.46
C ARG A 110 -19.66 13.51 -8.99
N ALA A 111 -18.74 14.23 -9.63
CA ALA A 111 -18.64 14.31 -11.08
C ALA A 111 -18.32 12.96 -11.72
N ASN A 112 -17.35 12.21 -11.18
CA ASN A 112 -17.02 10.87 -11.69
C ASN A 112 -18.17 9.87 -11.46
N ALA A 113 -18.82 9.90 -10.30
CA ALA A 113 -19.98 9.06 -10.00
C ALA A 113 -21.17 9.38 -10.93
N PHE A 114 -21.45 10.66 -11.14
CA PHE A 114 -22.47 11.10 -12.10
C PHE A 114 -22.15 10.63 -13.52
N ALA A 115 -20.90 10.84 -13.97
CA ALA A 115 -20.46 10.41 -15.31
C ALA A 115 -20.56 8.89 -15.50
N GLN A 116 -20.23 8.10 -14.47
CA GLN A 116 -20.37 6.63 -14.50
C GLN A 116 -21.82 6.25 -14.75
N GLU A 117 -22.76 6.76 -13.94
CA GLU A 117 -24.18 6.42 -14.09
C GLU A 117 -24.77 6.95 -15.39
N PHE A 118 -24.33 8.12 -15.84
CA PHE A 118 -24.69 8.69 -17.14
C PHE A 118 -24.27 7.76 -18.29
N TYR A 119 -22.99 7.38 -18.37
CA TYR A 119 -22.49 6.51 -19.44
C TYR A 119 -23.07 5.09 -19.35
N LYS A 120 -23.24 4.55 -18.14
CA LYS A 120 -23.89 3.24 -17.91
C LYS A 120 -25.34 3.26 -18.39
N LYS A 121 -26.10 4.31 -18.08
CA LYS A 121 -27.47 4.50 -18.58
C LYS A 121 -27.50 4.52 -20.11
N LEU A 122 -26.56 5.24 -20.75
CA LEU A 122 -26.47 5.29 -22.21
C LEU A 122 -26.10 3.92 -22.82
N LEU A 123 -25.20 3.17 -22.20
CA LEU A 123 -24.86 1.82 -22.67
C LEU A 123 -26.06 0.89 -22.69
N TRP A 124 -26.91 0.92 -21.67
CA TRP A 124 -27.96 -0.09 -21.49
C TRP A 124 -29.35 0.34 -21.95
N LYS A 125 -29.68 1.63 -21.83
CA LYS A 125 -31.04 2.14 -22.08
C LYS A 125 -31.18 2.94 -23.37
N ASP A 126 -30.06 3.46 -23.90
CA ASP A 126 -30.09 4.30 -25.10
C ASP A 126 -29.85 3.46 -26.37
N PRO A 127 -30.58 3.73 -27.47
CA PRO A 127 -30.30 3.12 -28.78
C PRO A 127 -28.86 3.33 -29.26
N ALA A 128 -28.24 4.49 -28.96
CA ALA A 128 -26.86 4.79 -29.34
C ALA A 128 -25.85 3.81 -28.72
N GLY A 129 -26.17 3.22 -27.56
CA GLY A 129 -25.37 2.17 -26.93
C GLY A 129 -25.28 0.85 -27.71
N GLY A 130 -26.07 0.67 -28.78
CA GLY A 130 -26.12 -0.59 -29.54
C GLY A 130 -24.79 -1.02 -30.15
N LYS A 131 -23.94 -0.05 -30.55
CA LYS A 131 -22.58 -0.33 -31.05
C LYS A 131 -21.68 -0.89 -29.94
N ALA A 132 -21.76 -0.34 -28.73
CA ALA A 132 -21.01 -0.80 -27.58
C ALA A 132 -21.48 -2.16 -27.09
N ARG A 133 -22.80 -2.41 -27.07
CA ARG A 133 -23.36 -3.72 -26.71
C ARG A 133 -22.90 -4.84 -27.67
N ARG A 134 -22.95 -4.59 -28.99
CA ARG A 134 -22.41 -5.52 -29.99
C ARG A 134 -20.92 -5.81 -29.79
N TYR A 135 -20.12 -4.78 -29.52
CA TYR A 135 -18.70 -4.98 -29.21
C TYR A 135 -18.48 -5.85 -27.95
N LEU A 136 -19.27 -5.66 -26.90
CA LEU A 136 -19.20 -6.50 -25.71
C LEU A 136 -19.58 -7.96 -26.01
N GLU A 137 -20.60 -8.17 -26.83
CA GLU A 137 -21.01 -9.50 -27.31
C GLU A 137 -19.92 -10.18 -28.16
N GLU A 138 -19.33 -9.46 -29.11
CA GLU A 138 -18.21 -9.95 -29.95
C GLU A 138 -16.96 -10.33 -29.14
N ARG A 139 -16.76 -9.68 -27.98
CA ARG A 139 -15.68 -9.97 -27.03
C ARG A 139 -16.11 -10.93 -25.92
N GLU A 140 -17.31 -11.48 -25.99
CA GLU A 140 -17.88 -12.42 -25.03
C GLU A 140 -17.89 -11.89 -23.58
N ILE A 141 -17.96 -10.57 -23.42
CA ILE A 141 -18.03 -9.91 -22.12
C ILE A 141 -19.49 -9.96 -21.65
N GLY A 142 -19.74 -10.79 -20.63
CA GLY A 142 -21.09 -11.00 -20.11
C GLY A 142 -21.67 -9.74 -19.48
N ARG A 143 -22.99 -9.56 -19.62
CA ARG A 143 -23.71 -8.40 -19.04
C ARG A 143 -23.47 -8.24 -17.54
N GLY A 144 -23.46 -9.32 -16.77
CA GLY A 144 -23.20 -9.27 -15.33
C GLY A 144 -21.82 -8.69 -15.00
N VAL A 145 -20.80 -9.04 -15.80
CA VAL A 145 -19.45 -8.47 -15.66
C VAL A 145 -19.45 -7.01 -16.09
N ALA A 146 -20.03 -6.69 -17.24
CA ALA A 146 -20.12 -5.30 -17.70
C ALA A 146 -20.85 -4.39 -16.69
N GLU A 147 -21.90 -4.88 -16.02
CA GLU A 147 -22.59 -4.16 -14.95
C GLU A 147 -21.76 -4.06 -13.65
N ARG A 148 -21.06 -5.13 -13.24
CA ARG A 148 -20.16 -5.14 -12.07
C ARG A 148 -18.99 -4.15 -12.20
N PHE A 149 -18.49 -3.96 -13.42
CA PHE A 149 -17.45 -2.98 -13.74
C PHE A 149 -18.03 -1.61 -14.11
N ALA A 150 -19.35 -1.45 -14.04
CA ALA A 150 -20.07 -0.23 -14.40
C ALA A 150 -19.70 0.33 -15.79
N LEU A 151 -19.46 -0.56 -16.76
CA LEU A 151 -19.14 -0.15 -18.12
C LEU A 151 -20.23 0.77 -18.68
N GLY A 152 -19.81 1.73 -19.48
CA GLY A 152 -20.69 2.75 -20.06
C GLY A 152 -20.34 3.08 -21.49
N TYR A 153 -21.17 3.87 -22.17
CA TYR A 153 -20.92 4.33 -23.53
C TYR A 153 -20.98 5.85 -23.60
N ALA A 154 -19.93 6.46 -24.15
CA ALA A 154 -19.87 7.88 -24.45
C ALA A 154 -20.21 8.09 -25.94
N PRO A 155 -21.34 8.75 -26.27
CA PRO A 155 -21.79 8.96 -27.66
C PRO A 155 -20.90 9.98 -28.41
N PRO A 156 -21.01 10.10 -29.75
CA PRO A 156 -20.17 11.01 -30.56
C PRO A 156 -20.37 12.52 -30.30
N GLY A 157 -21.34 12.90 -29.45
CA GLY A 157 -21.65 14.31 -29.16
C GLY A 157 -20.53 15.05 -28.42
N TRP A 158 -20.49 16.38 -28.59
CA TRP A 158 -19.43 17.21 -27.99
C TRP A 158 -19.71 17.67 -26.56
N GLU A 159 -20.95 17.66 -26.09
CA GLU A 159 -21.37 18.30 -24.83
C GLU A 159 -22.47 17.50 -24.12
N GLY A 160 -22.61 16.21 -24.42
CA GLY A 160 -23.66 15.36 -23.86
C GLY A 160 -23.53 15.24 -22.34
N LEU A 161 -22.32 14.94 -21.84
CA LEU A 161 -22.06 14.85 -20.40
C LEU A 161 -22.17 16.24 -19.76
N ILE A 162 -21.55 17.27 -20.35
CA ILE A 162 -21.58 18.63 -19.81
C ILE A 162 -23.02 19.14 -19.62
N ARG A 163 -23.90 18.95 -20.61
CA ARG A 163 -25.31 19.37 -20.50
C ARG A 163 -26.07 18.54 -19.46
N ALA A 164 -25.84 17.24 -19.39
CA ALA A 164 -26.49 16.40 -18.39
C ALA A 164 -26.05 16.77 -16.96
N ALA A 165 -24.75 17.03 -16.77
CA ALA A 165 -24.16 17.37 -15.49
C ALA A 165 -24.58 18.74 -14.97
N SER A 166 -24.84 19.71 -15.86
CA SER A 166 -25.29 21.05 -15.47
C SER A 166 -26.67 21.01 -14.81
N HIS A 167 -27.56 20.12 -15.25
CA HIS A 167 -28.86 19.90 -14.61
C HIS A 167 -28.74 19.36 -13.17
N GLU A 168 -27.63 18.69 -12.84
CA GLU A 168 -27.31 18.20 -11.50
C GLU A 168 -26.47 19.19 -10.67
N GLY A 169 -26.27 20.41 -11.17
CA GLY A 169 -25.47 21.44 -10.50
C GLY A 169 -23.96 21.21 -10.57
N ILE A 170 -23.47 20.38 -11.50
CA ILE A 170 -22.05 20.12 -11.70
C ILE A 170 -21.54 21.01 -12.83
N GLY A 171 -20.75 22.02 -12.49
CA GLY A 171 -20.17 22.97 -13.44
C GLY A 171 -19.10 22.35 -14.35
N PRO A 172 -18.90 22.88 -15.58
CA PRO A 172 -17.91 22.34 -16.51
C PRO A 172 -16.46 22.46 -16.03
N GLU A 173 -16.14 23.41 -15.16
CA GLU A 173 -14.82 23.53 -14.50
C GLU A 173 -14.53 22.32 -13.60
N VAL A 174 -15.56 21.78 -12.93
CA VAL A 174 -15.44 20.58 -12.10
C VAL A 174 -15.20 19.37 -12.99
N LEU A 175 -15.93 19.26 -14.10
CA LEU A 175 -15.73 18.20 -15.09
C LEU A 175 -14.33 18.24 -15.71
N GLU A 176 -13.79 19.41 -16.01
CA GLU A 176 -12.41 19.57 -16.49
C GLU A 176 -11.41 19.07 -15.44
N LYS A 177 -11.54 19.52 -14.18
CA LYS A 177 -10.66 19.10 -13.07
C LYS A 177 -10.77 17.60 -12.76
N ALA A 178 -11.94 17.01 -12.98
CA ALA A 178 -12.17 15.56 -12.87
C ALA A 178 -11.62 14.77 -14.08
N GLY A 179 -11.11 15.47 -15.11
CA GLY A 179 -10.60 14.86 -16.33
C GLY A 179 -11.68 14.42 -17.32
N LEU A 180 -12.94 14.83 -17.12
CA LEU A 180 -14.11 14.43 -17.92
C LEU A 180 -14.41 15.40 -19.08
N ALA A 181 -13.95 16.64 -18.98
CA ALA A 181 -14.09 17.67 -20.01
C ALA A 181 -12.74 18.28 -20.41
N LEU A 182 -12.72 18.95 -21.55
CA LEU A 182 -11.60 19.70 -22.08
C LEU A 182 -12.03 21.13 -22.40
N ARG A 183 -11.17 22.11 -22.10
CA ARG A 183 -11.40 23.51 -22.45
C ARG A 183 -11.05 23.80 -23.91
N ARG A 184 -11.89 24.57 -24.61
CA ARG A 184 -11.63 25.05 -25.97
C ARG A 184 -10.72 26.27 -25.95
N ARG A 185 -9.90 26.44 -26.99
CA ARG A 185 -9.09 27.67 -27.17
C ARG A 185 -9.95 28.92 -27.35
N SER A 186 -11.11 28.79 -28.00
CA SER A 186 -12.09 29.86 -28.25
C SER A 186 -12.97 30.21 -27.04
N GLY A 187 -12.76 29.56 -25.89
CA GLY A 187 -13.70 29.60 -24.76
C GLY A 187 -14.77 28.50 -24.85
N GLY A 188 -15.27 28.09 -23.67
CA GLY A 188 -16.18 26.95 -23.51
C GLY A 188 -15.47 25.61 -23.29
N TYR A 189 -16.27 24.56 -23.10
CA TYR A 189 -15.82 23.21 -22.79
C TYR A 189 -16.44 22.18 -23.74
N TYR A 190 -15.85 20.99 -23.80
CA TYR A 190 -16.41 19.84 -24.51
C TYR A 190 -16.03 18.53 -23.83
N ASP A 191 -16.81 17.49 -24.06
CA ASP A 191 -16.64 16.16 -23.49
C ASP A 191 -15.32 15.53 -23.95
N ARG A 192 -14.56 14.97 -23.00
CA ARG A 192 -13.32 14.25 -23.31
C ARG A 192 -13.62 12.96 -24.08
N PHE A 193 -14.55 12.16 -23.57
CA PHE A 193 -14.86 10.84 -24.09
C PHE A 193 -16.01 10.93 -25.08
N ARG A 194 -15.78 10.45 -26.32
CA ARG A 194 -16.74 10.58 -27.43
C ARG A 194 -16.59 9.40 -28.37
N ASP A 195 -17.72 8.83 -28.78
CA ASP A 195 -17.86 7.56 -29.51
C ASP A 195 -16.97 6.42 -28.97
N ARG A 196 -17.02 6.22 -27.65
CA ARG A 196 -16.15 5.28 -26.94
C ARG A 196 -16.90 4.44 -25.92
N LEU A 197 -16.54 3.16 -25.82
CA LEU A 197 -16.83 2.36 -24.64
C LEU A 197 -15.98 2.88 -23.48
N THR A 198 -16.58 3.11 -22.33
CA THR A 198 -15.94 3.65 -21.13
C THR A 198 -15.76 2.57 -20.07
N PHE A 199 -14.62 2.60 -19.41
CA PHE A 199 -14.17 1.70 -18.35
C PHE A 199 -13.92 2.55 -17.10
N PRO A 200 -14.90 2.70 -16.19
CA PRO A 200 -14.68 3.45 -14.96
C PRO A 200 -13.58 2.80 -14.13
N ILE A 201 -12.66 3.62 -13.62
CA ILE A 201 -11.56 3.20 -12.77
C ILE A 201 -11.94 3.55 -11.33
N HIS A 202 -11.94 2.55 -10.46
CA HIS A 202 -12.28 2.71 -9.04
C HIS A 202 -11.03 2.73 -8.17
N ASN A 203 -11.09 3.49 -7.08
CA ASN A 203 -10.16 3.31 -5.98
C ASN A 203 -10.44 1.96 -5.27
N PRO A 204 -9.57 1.49 -4.35
CA PRO A 204 -9.81 0.24 -3.61
C PRO A 204 -11.13 0.19 -2.81
N GLY A 205 -11.67 1.35 -2.44
CA GLY A 205 -12.97 1.50 -1.78
C GLY A 205 -14.18 1.43 -2.72
N GLY A 206 -13.97 1.33 -4.04
CA GLY A 206 -15.06 1.23 -5.02
C GLY A 206 -15.59 2.58 -5.52
N ARG A 207 -14.99 3.71 -5.13
CA ARG A 207 -15.39 5.03 -5.66
C ARG A 207 -14.77 5.27 -7.05
N PRO A 208 -15.54 5.74 -8.05
CA PRO A 208 -14.99 6.04 -9.37
C PRO A 208 -14.12 7.30 -9.28
N VAL A 209 -12.90 7.20 -9.79
CA VAL A 209 -11.88 8.27 -9.75
C VAL A 209 -11.41 8.73 -11.13
N ALA A 210 -11.60 7.89 -12.15
CA ALA A 210 -11.18 8.15 -13.51
C ALA A 210 -11.89 7.20 -14.50
N PHE A 211 -11.57 7.33 -15.78
CA PHE A 211 -12.08 6.46 -16.84
C PHE A 211 -10.95 6.08 -17.80
N GLY A 212 -10.92 4.82 -18.21
CA GLY A 212 -10.40 4.42 -19.52
C GLY A 212 -11.50 4.51 -20.56
N ALA A 213 -11.16 4.68 -21.83
CA ALA A 213 -12.14 4.68 -22.91
C ALA A 213 -11.56 4.17 -24.23
N ARG A 214 -12.27 3.26 -24.89
CA ARG A 214 -11.89 2.62 -26.14
C ARG A 214 -12.77 3.09 -27.29
N VAL A 215 -12.16 3.48 -28.41
CA VAL A 215 -12.90 3.79 -29.64
C VAL A 215 -13.59 2.54 -30.16
N LEU A 216 -14.83 2.70 -30.63
CA LEU A 216 -15.55 1.66 -31.34
C LEU A 216 -15.52 2.05 -32.82
N GLY A 217 -14.79 1.35 -33.69
CA GLY A 217 -14.63 1.75 -35.09
C GLY A 217 -13.40 2.62 -35.35
N GLU A 218 -13.50 3.55 -36.30
CA GLU A 218 -12.37 4.38 -36.75
C GLU A 218 -12.04 5.53 -35.78
N GLY A 219 -10.76 5.69 -35.45
CA GLY A 219 -10.26 6.83 -34.67
C GLY A 219 -9.05 6.48 -33.82
N GLU A 220 -8.14 7.43 -33.65
CA GLU A 220 -6.93 7.28 -32.83
C GLU A 220 -6.93 8.27 -31.64
N PRO A 221 -6.32 7.92 -30.50
CA PRO A 221 -5.76 6.61 -30.19
C PRO A 221 -6.85 5.58 -29.83
N LYS A 222 -6.57 4.29 -30.04
CA LYS A 222 -7.47 3.16 -29.70
C LYS A 222 -8.00 3.23 -28.26
N TYR A 223 -7.12 3.53 -27.30
CA TYR A 223 -7.47 3.77 -25.90
C TYR A 223 -7.03 5.17 -25.46
N ILE A 224 -7.87 5.82 -24.66
CA ILE A 224 -7.52 7.02 -23.88
C ILE A 224 -7.83 6.76 -22.41
N ASN A 225 -7.05 7.37 -21.52
CA ASN A 225 -7.32 7.39 -20.10
C ASN A 225 -7.56 8.83 -19.65
N SER A 226 -8.28 9.00 -18.53
CA SER A 226 -8.28 10.28 -17.81
C SER A 226 -6.85 10.73 -17.53
N PRO A 227 -6.58 12.06 -17.57
CA PRO A 227 -5.30 12.60 -17.10
C PRO A 227 -5.15 12.39 -15.59
N GLU A 228 -3.96 12.64 -15.06
CA GLU A 228 -3.77 12.78 -13.61
C GLU A 228 -4.69 13.88 -13.06
N THR A 229 -5.35 13.61 -11.94
CA THR A 229 -6.24 14.55 -11.24
C THR A 229 -5.91 14.57 -9.74
N PRO A 230 -6.48 15.50 -8.95
CA PRO A 230 -6.33 15.47 -7.50
C PRO A 230 -6.76 14.16 -6.84
N ILE A 231 -7.70 13.42 -7.44
CA ILE A 231 -8.25 12.16 -6.91
C ILE A 231 -7.79 10.91 -7.67
N TYR A 232 -7.06 11.05 -8.78
CA TYR A 232 -6.59 9.94 -9.60
C TYR A 232 -5.13 10.09 -9.97
N ARG A 233 -4.33 9.11 -9.56
CA ARG A 233 -2.98 8.89 -10.07
C ARG A 233 -2.84 7.50 -10.65
N LYS A 234 -2.47 7.41 -11.92
CA LYS A 234 -2.44 6.14 -12.66
C LYS A 234 -1.49 5.13 -12.01
N GLY A 235 -0.31 5.58 -11.62
CA GLY A 235 0.68 4.77 -10.89
C GLY A 235 0.30 4.40 -9.46
N LYS A 236 -0.94 4.64 -9.00
CA LYS A 236 -1.40 4.25 -7.66
C LYS A 236 -2.65 3.39 -7.66
N VAL A 237 -3.19 3.06 -8.84
CA VAL A 237 -4.45 2.32 -8.99
C VAL A 237 -4.23 1.16 -9.96
N LEU A 238 -4.85 0.03 -9.67
CA LEU A 238 -4.97 -1.11 -10.58
C LEU A 238 -6.43 -1.22 -11.01
N TYR A 239 -6.68 -1.33 -12.30
CA TYR A 239 -8.05 -1.53 -12.79
C TYR A 239 -8.58 -2.87 -12.30
N GLY A 240 -9.84 -2.88 -11.85
CA GLY A 240 -10.50 -4.05 -11.28
C GLY A 240 -10.15 -4.34 -9.81
N ILE A 241 -9.29 -3.56 -9.16
CA ILE A 241 -8.89 -3.84 -7.77
C ILE A 241 -10.09 -3.90 -6.80
N SER A 242 -11.07 -3.00 -6.97
CA SER A 242 -12.25 -2.98 -6.09
C SER A 242 -13.15 -4.21 -6.30
N GLN A 243 -13.25 -4.68 -7.55
CA GLN A 243 -14.03 -5.84 -7.94
C GLN A 243 -13.35 -7.16 -7.56
N ALA A 244 -12.01 -7.20 -7.60
CA ALA A 244 -11.20 -8.39 -7.38
C ALA A 244 -10.81 -8.63 -5.91
N ARG A 245 -10.87 -7.60 -5.05
CA ARG A 245 -10.29 -7.62 -3.68
C ARG A 245 -10.64 -8.83 -2.82
N GLU A 246 -11.86 -9.37 -2.95
CA GLU A 246 -12.30 -10.55 -2.20
C GLU A 246 -11.71 -11.84 -2.78
N ALA A 247 -11.75 -11.99 -4.10
CA ALA A 247 -11.15 -13.13 -4.79
C ALA A 247 -9.62 -13.15 -4.58
N LEU A 248 -8.94 -12.01 -4.70
CA LEU A 248 -7.50 -11.91 -4.44
C LEU A 248 -7.12 -12.42 -3.05
N ARG A 249 -7.86 -12.03 -2.01
CA ARG A 249 -7.63 -12.50 -0.63
C ARG A 249 -7.94 -13.97 -0.45
N ARG A 250 -9.03 -14.45 -1.06
CA ARG A 250 -9.47 -15.85 -0.93
C ARG A 250 -8.46 -16.79 -1.56
N GLU A 251 -7.97 -16.47 -2.76
CA GLU A 251 -7.00 -17.31 -3.46
C GLU A 251 -5.57 -17.09 -2.95
N GLY A 252 -5.26 -15.92 -2.37
CA GLY A 252 -3.89 -15.53 -1.99
C GLY A 252 -2.99 -15.20 -3.18
N GLU A 253 -3.56 -15.16 -4.39
CA GLU A 253 -2.87 -14.98 -5.66
C GLU A 253 -3.56 -13.94 -6.54
N ALA A 254 -2.76 -13.14 -7.25
CA ALA A 254 -3.23 -12.13 -8.18
C ALA A 254 -2.75 -12.41 -9.61
N ILE A 255 -3.67 -12.57 -10.56
CA ILE A 255 -3.36 -12.59 -11.98
C ILE A 255 -3.28 -11.15 -12.49
N VAL A 256 -2.13 -10.75 -13.02
CA VAL A 256 -1.90 -9.40 -13.52
C VAL A 256 -1.86 -9.42 -15.04
N VAL A 257 -2.78 -8.68 -15.66
CA VAL A 257 -2.88 -8.53 -17.12
C VAL A 257 -2.62 -7.08 -17.55
N GLU A 258 -2.42 -6.84 -18.84
CA GLU A 258 -2.09 -5.50 -19.35
C GLU A 258 -3.32 -4.60 -19.46
N GLY A 259 -4.39 -5.09 -20.08
CA GLY A 259 -5.49 -4.29 -20.57
C GLY A 259 -6.82 -4.49 -19.83
N TYR A 260 -7.74 -3.56 -20.10
CA TYR A 260 -9.11 -3.61 -19.59
C TYR A 260 -9.86 -4.85 -20.08
N THR A 261 -9.71 -5.18 -21.36
CA THR A 261 -10.48 -6.26 -22.00
C THR A 261 -10.03 -7.63 -21.53
N ASP A 262 -8.71 -7.82 -21.37
CA ASP A 262 -8.13 -9.06 -20.83
C ASP A 262 -8.73 -9.37 -19.46
N LEU A 263 -8.77 -8.37 -18.59
CA LEU A 263 -9.36 -8.52 -17.26
C LEU A 263 -10.85 -8.86 -17.34
N LEU A 264 -11.62 -8.13 -18.13
CA LEU A 264 -13.07 -8.38 -18.25
C LEU A 264 -13.36 -9.77 -18.83
N ARG A 265 -12.50 -10.27 -19.73
CA ARG A 265 -12.58 -11.63 -20.25
C ARG A 265 -12.35 -12.66 -19.17
N LEU A 266 -11.28 -12.52 -18.37
CA LEU A 266 -11.03 -13.39 -17.22
C LEU A 266 -12.22 -13.41 -16.26
N PHE A 267 -12.78 -12.25 -15.92
CA PHE A 267 -13.96 -12.17 -15.06
C PHE A 267 -15.17 -12.86 -15.67
N SER A 268 -15.43 -12.72 -16.97
CA SER A 268 -16.58 -13.42 -17.57
C SER A 268 -16.32 -14.91 -17.81
N ALA A 269 -15.08 -15.38 -17.65
CA ALA A 269 -14.75 -16.80 -17.53
C ALA A 269 -14.81 -17.30 -16.07
N GLY A 270 -15.18 -16.44 -15.10
CA GLY A 270 -15.24 -16.78 -13.68
C GLY A 270 -13.89 -16.75 -12.96
N ILE A 271 -12.88 -16.13 -13.56
CA ILE A 271 -11.54 -15.93 -12.99
C ILE A 271 -11.49 -14.52 -12.40
N GLU A 272 -11.85 -14.39 -11.13
CA GLU A 272 -12.09 -13.10 -10.49
C GLU A 272 -10.89 -12.53 -9.72
N ASN A 273 -9.83 -13.32 -9.55
CA ASN A 273 -8.59 -12.88 -8.89
C ASN A 273 -7.62 -12.19 -9.87
N ALA A 274 -8.16 -11.37 -10.78
CA ALA A 274 -7.41 -10.68 -11.81
C ALA A 274 -7.44 -9.14 -11.65
N VAL A 275 -6.32 -8.47 -11.98
CA VAL A 275 -6.17 -7.01 -12.00
C VAL A 275 -5.39 -6.55 -13.23
N ALA A 276 -5.65 -5.32 -13.70
CA ALA A 276 -4.97 -4.78 -14.89
C ALA A 276 -4.19 -3.51 -14.60
N VAL A 277 -3.03 -3.38 -15.25
CA VAL A 277 -2.16 -2.18 -15.14
C VAL A 277 -2.73 -1.01 -15.95
N ALA A 278 -3.41 -1.31 -17.06
CA ALA A 278 -4.15 -0.35 -17.88
C ALA A 278 -3.29 0.81 -18.43
N GLY A 279 -2.11 0.49 -18.98
CA GLY A 279 -1.36 1.33 -19.91
C GLY A 279 -0.22 2.18 -19.32
N THR A 280 0.40 1.75 -18.23
CA THR A 280 1.71 2.25 -17.76
C THR A 280 2.56 1.07 -17.33
N ALA A 281 3.87 1.27 -17.16
CA ALA A 281 4.69 0.29 -16.45
C ALA A 281 4.14 0.07 -15.03
N PHE A 282 4.26 -1.16 -14.53
CA PHE A 282 3.87 -1.51 -13.16
C PHE A 282 4.74 -0.73 -12.17
N THR A 283 4.12 -0.17 -11.13
CA THR A 283 4.80 0.76 -10.20
C THR A 283 4.94 0.17 -8.79
N PRO A 284 5.90 0.64 -7.97
CA PRO A 284 6.04 0.20 -6.58
C PRO A 284 4.79 0.43 -5.73
N HIS A 285 4.05 1.52 -5.99
CA HIS A 285 2.78 1.78 -5.31
C HIS A 285 1.69 0.76 -5.66
N GLN A 286 1.59 0.36 -6.94
CA GLN A 286 0.68 -0.71 -7.36
C GLN A 286 1.09 -2.06 -6.77
N ALA A 287 2.39 -2.34 -6.67
CA ALA A 287 2.90 -3.56 -6.04
C ALA A 287 2.59 -3.60 -4.54
N GLY A 288 2.81 -2.50 -3.83
CA GLY A 288 2.42 -2.37 -2.43
C GLY A 288 0.90 -2.49 -2.23
N LEU A 289 0.10 -1.90 -3.13
CA LEU A 289 -1.35 -2.09 -3.14
C LEU A 289 -1.72 -3.56 -3.27
N LEU A 290 -1.13 -4.28 -4.24
CA LEU A 290 -1.44 -5.68 -4.53
C LEU A 290 -0.99 -6.62 -3.40
N ARG A 291 0.17 -6.36 -2.79
CA ARG A 291 0.73 -7.13 -1.65
C ARG A 291 -0.22 -7.20 -0.45
N ARG A 292 -1.11 -6.21 -0.30
CA ARG A 292 -2.14 -6.20 0.77
C ARG A 292 -3.25 -7.24 0.57
N TYR A 293 -3.40 -7.77 -0.64
CA TYR A 293 -4.47 -8.70 -1.00
C TYR A 293 -3.94 -10.08 -1.39
N ALA A 294 -2.70 -10.19 -1.86
CA ALA A 294 -2.11 -11.44 -2.32
C ALA A 294 -0.63 -11.58 -1.91
N GLU A 295 -0.19 -12.83 -1.73
CA GLU A 295 1.21 -13.18 -1.49
C GLU A 295 1.95 -13.50 -2.79
N ARG A 296 1.20 -13.94 -3.81
CA ARG A 296 1.72 -14.31 -5.13
C ARG A 296 1.11 -13.43 -6.22
N ALA A 297 1.94 -13.02 -7.18
CA ALA A 297 1.50 -12.38 -8.41
C ALA A 297 1.90 -13.22 -9.62
N ILE A 298 0.96 -13.41 -10.53
CA ILE A 298 1.10 -14.20 -11.75
C ILE A 298 0.95 -13.23 -12.93
N LEU A 299 2.05 -12.94 -13.60
CA LEU A 299 2.08 -12.06 -14.75
C LEU A 299 1.64 -12.82 -15.99
N CYS A 300 0.55 -12.37 -16.60
CA CYS A 300 -0.01 -12.93 -17.83
C CYS A 300 -0.22 -11.78 -18.82
N PHE A 301 0.84 -11.50 -19.57
CA PHE A 301 0.94 -10.39 -20.51
C PHE A 301 0.93 -10.92 -21.95
N ASP A 302 0.82 -10.02 -22.92
CA ASP A 302 0.69 -10.38 -24.33
C ASP A 302 1.93 -11.17 -24.79
N ALA A 303 1.72 -12.17 -25.65
CA ALA A 303 2.79 -13.03 -26.19
C ALA A 303 3.62 -12.32 -27.28
N ASP A 304 4.04 -11.08 -27.01
CA ASP A 304 4.90 -10.26 -27.85
C ASP A 304 6.14 -9.76 -27.09
N ARG A 305 6.98 -9.01 -27.79
CA ARG A 305 8.21 -8.47 -27.20
C ARG A 305 7.92 -7.45 -26.08
N ALA A 306 6.91 -6.61 -26.27
CA ALA A 306 6.56 -5.55 -25.32
C ALA A 306 5.98 -6.17 -24.03
N GLY A 307 5.11 -7.17 -24.14
CA GLY A 307 4.55 -7.93 -23.03
C GLY A 307 5.63 -8.68 -22.26
N SER A 308 6.58 -9.33 -22.94
CA SER A 308 7.74 -9.95 -22.27
C SER A 308 8.58 -8.92 -21.49
N GLU A 309 8.93 -7.78 -22.10
CA GLU A 309 9.68 -6.71 -21.42
C GLU A 309 8.88 -6.07 -20.26
N ALA A 310 7.56 -5.97 -20.39
CA ALA A 310 6.68 -5.50 -19.33
C ALA A 310 6.61 -6.50 -18.17
N ALA A 311 6.55 -7.80 -18.45
CA ALA A 311 6.49 -8.85 -17.43
C ALA A 311 7.78 -8.87 -16.59
N LEU A 312 8.93 -8.66 -17.22
CA LEU A 312 10.19 -8.57 -16.48
C LEU A 312 10.24 -7.35 -15.56
N ARG A 313 9.96 -6.16 -16.10
CA ARG A 313 9.96 -4.93 -15.30
C ARG A 313 8.92 -4.98 -14.17
N GLY A 314 7.72 -5.48 -14.46
CA GLY A 314 6.67 -5.67 -13.47
C GLY A 314 7.06 -6.70 -12.42
N GLY A 315 7.69 -7.80 -12.83
CA GLY A 315 8.13 -8.85 -11.94
C GLY A 315 9.22 -8.41 -10.97
N GLU A 316 10.17 -7.59 -11.42
CA GLU A 316 11.15 -6.97 -10.54
C GLU A 316 10.48 -6.10 -9.47
N VAL A 317 9.57 -5.21 -9.87
CA VAL A 317 8.85 -4.31 -8.95
C VAL A 317 7.99 -5.09 -7.94
N LEU A 318 7.36 -6.19 -8.37
CA LEU A 318 6.56 -7.06 -7.50
C LEU A 318 7.44 -7.87 -6.53
N SER A 319 8.58 -8.37 -7.01
CA SER A 319 9.56 -9.09 -6.18
C SER A 319 10.15 -8.19 -5.10
N GLU A 320 10.50 -6.96 -5.46
CA GLU A 320 10.93 -5.92 -4.50
C GLU A 320 9.84 -5.62 -3.46
N ALA A 321 8.57 -5.66 -3.83
CA ALA A 321 7.45 -5.51 -2.89
C ALA A 321 7.20 -6.76 -2.01
N GLY A 322 7.97 -7.84 -2.21
CA GLY A 322 7.91 -9.06 -1.41
C GLY A 322 6.80 -10.03 -1.83
N LEU A 323 6.33 -9.98 -3.08
CA LEU A 323 5.46 -11.02 -3.63
C LEU A 323 6.29 -12.17 -4.22
N GLU A 324 5.76 -13.40 -4.16
CA GLU A 324 6.22 -14.48 -5.03
C GLU A 324 5.74 -14.16 -6.46
N VAL A 325 6.66 -14.02 -7.41
CA VAL A 325 6.31 -13.65 -8.79
C VAL A 325 6.45 -14.86 -9.71
N ARG A 326 5.40 -15.12 -10.49
CA ARG A 326 5.36 -16.13 -11.54
C ARG A 326 4.95 -15.51 -12.88
N VAL A 327 5.32 -16.16 -13.97
CA VAL A 327 5.06 -15.71 -15.34
C VAL A 327 4.34 -16.82 -16.10
N VAL A 328 3.25 -16.46 -16.78
CA VAL A 328 2.57 -17.30 -17.77
C VAL A 328 3.06 -16.89 -19.15
N GLU A 329 3.62 -17.84 -19.89
CA GLU A 329 4.01 -17.65 -21.29
C GLU A 329 2.86 -18.13 -22.19
N LEU A 330 2.04 -17.21 -22.70
CA LEU A 330 0.99 -17.53 -23.67
C LEU A 330 1.60 -17.96 -25.02
N PRO A 331 0.88 -18.77 -25.83
CA PRO A 331 1.34 -19.10 -27.17
C PRO A 331 1.49 -17.84 -28.04
N PRO A 332 2.45 -17.82 -29.00
CA PRO A 332 2.70 -16.64 -29.83
C PRO A 332 1.43 -16.11 -30.50
N GLY A 333 1.22 -14.80 -30.42
CA GLY A 333 0.06 -14.13 -31.02
C GLY A 333 -1.18 -14.07 -30.13
N HIS A 334 -1.17 -14.69 -28.95
CA HIS A 334 -2.24 -14.57 -27.97
C HIS A 334 -2.00 -13.47 -26.94
N ASP A 335 -3.10 -12.81 -26.57
CA ASP A 335 -3.29 -12.07 -25.32
C ASP A 335 -4.19 -12.91 -24.38
N PRO A 336 -4.34 -12.56 -23.09
CA PRO A 336 -5.19 -13.34 -22.19
C PRO A 336 -6.65 -13.39 -22.65
N ASP A 337 -7.13 -12.36 -23.37
CA ASP A 337 -8.48 -12.35 -23.92
C ASP A 337 -8.68 -13.45 -24.99
N SER A 338 -7.91 -13.36 -26.07
CA SER A 338 -7.95 -14.27 -27.21
C SER A 338 -7.68 -15.72 -26.79
N PHE A 339 -6.73 -15.95 -25.88
CA PHE A 339 -6.45 -17.28 -25.37
C PHE A 339 -7.66 -17.90 -24.67
N VAL A 340 -8.30 -17.17 -23.76
CA VAL A 340 -9.48 -17.68 -23.03
C VAL A 340 -10.68 -17.89 -23.93
N ARG A 341 -10.79 -17.12 -25.02
CA ARG A 341 -11.87 -17.31 -26.02
C ARG A 341 -11.67 -18.57 -26.86
N GLU A 342 -10.42 -18.84 -27.25
CA GLU A 342 -10.09 -19.99 -28.10
C GLU A 342 -10.02 -21.29 -27.31
N GLU A 343 -9.30 -21.30 -26.19
CA GLU A 343 -8.98 -22.52 -25.44
C GLU A 343 -9.85 -22.72 -24.18
N GLY A 344 -10.51 -21.66 -23.72
CA GLY A 344 -11.40 -21.71 -22.58
C GLY A 344 -10.73 -21.58 -21.20
N ARG A 345 -11.57 -21.55 -20.17
CA ARG A 345 -11.19 -21.32 -18.77
C ARG A 345 -10.23 -22.37 -18.22
N GLU A 346 -10.52 -23.65 -18.44
CA GLU A 346 -9.78 -24.76 -17.82
C GLU A 346 -8.34 -24.84 -18.34
N GLU A 347 -8.13 -24.60 -19.63
CA GLU A 347 -6.79 -24.47 -20.21
C GLU A 347 -6.03 -23.30 -19.59
N PHE A 348 -6.67 -22.12 -19.52
CA PHE A 348 -6.01 -20.95 -18.94
C PHE A 348 -5.61 -21.16 -17.48
N LEU A 349 -6.48 -21.77 -16.66
CA LEU A 349 -6.15 -22.12 -15.28
C LEU A 349 -5.02 -23.15 -15.20
N ARG A 350 -4.93 -24.08 -16.14
CA ARG A 350 -3.79 -25.00 -16.23
C ARG A 350 -2.48 -24.27 -16.54
N MET A 351 -2.49 -23.30 -17.46
CA MET A 351 -1.33 -22.46 -17.74
C MET A 351 -0.92 -21.64 -16.53
N VAL A 352 -1.89 -21.08 -15.80
CA VAL A 352 -1.67 -20.37 -14.53
C VAL A 352 -1.03 -21.30 -13.49
N GLY A 353 -1.54 -22.52 -13.33
CA GLY A 353 -0.97 -23.53 -12.42
C GLY A 353 0.44 -23.97 -12.82
N ASN A 354 0.73 -24.00 -14.11
CA ASN A 354 2.06 -24.30 -14.67
C ASN A 354 2.94 -23.05 -14.85
N SER A 355 2.53 -21.89 -14.32
CA SER A 355 3.31 -20.65 -14.42
C SER A 355 4.70 -20.85 -13.83
N LYS A 356 5.70 -20.23 -14.44
CA LYS A 356 7.11 -20.37 -14.03
C LYS A 356 7.49 -19.30 -13.02
N PRO A 357 8.26 -19.60 -11.96
CA PRO A 357 8.87 -18.57 -11.14
C PRO A 357 9.66 -17.56 -11.98
N LEU A 358 9.61 -16.27 -11.62
CA LEU A 358 10.28 -15.20 -12.37
C LEU A 358 11.78 -15.47 -12.60
N VAL A 359 12.47 -15.99 -11.57
CA VAL A 359 13.90 -16.32 -11.64
C VAL A 359 14.16 -17.40 -12.69
N GLU A 360 13.31 -18.42 -12.77
CA GLU A 360 13.44 -19.51 -13.74
C GLU A 360 13.15 -19.03 -15.16
N HIS A 361 12.09 -18.25 -15.35
CA HIS A 361 11.79 -17.60 -16.62
C HIS A 361 12.95 -16.72 -17.11
N MET A 362 13.55 -15.94 -16.21
CA MET A 362 14.72 -15.11 -16.52
C MET A 362 15.96 -15.92 -16.86
N LEU A 363 16.20 -17.01 -16.14
CA LEU A 363 17.30 -17.93 -16.42
C LEU A 363 17.16 -18.56 -17.81
N GLU A 364 15.96 -19.02 -18.18
CA GLU A 364 15.70 -19.55 -19.52
C GLU A 364 15.93 -18.50 -20.60
N LYS A 365 15.43 -17.27 -20.40
CA LYS A 365 15.64 -16.17 -21.34
C LYS A 365 17.13 -15.88 -21.54
N VAL A 366 17.88 -15.75 -20.44
CA VAL A 366 19.33 -15.50 -20.47
C VAL A 366 20.06 -16.63 -21.19
N ARG A 367 19.69 -17.90 -20.97
CA ARG A 367 20.30 -19.05 -21.67
C ARG A 367 20.01 -19.08 -23.18
N ARG A 368 18.92 -18.46 -23.63
CA ARG A 368 18.59 -18.33 -25.06
C ARG A 368 19.32 -17.16 -25.72
N THR A 369 19.56 -16.08 -24.98
CA THR A 369 20.15 -14.84 -25.52
C THR A 369 21.68 -14.77 -25.38
N GLU A 370 22.26 -15.49 -24.41
CA GLU A 370 23.69 -15.48 -24.12
C GLU A 370 24.34 -16.82 -24.44
N ASP A 371 25.55 -16.80 -25.02
CA ASP A 371 26.36 -17.99 -25.19
C ASP A 371 27.01 -18.41 -23.86
N ILE A 372 26.27 -19.21 -23.09
CA ILE A 372 26.72 -19.78 -21.82
C ILE A 372 27.88 -20.79 -21.96
N SER A 373 28.30 -21.15 -23.17
CA SER A 373 29.51 -21.95 -23.38
C SER A 373 30.78 -21.08 -23.30
N SER A 374 30.68 -19.79 -23.62
CA SER A 374 31.77 -18.82 -23.54
C SER A 374 31.92 -18.22 -22.14
N VAL A 375 33.15 -17.85 -21.77
CA VAL A 375 33.45 -17.15 -20.51
C VAL A 375 32.68 -15.83 -20.41
N GLU A 376 32.67 -15.06 -21.50
CA GLU A 376 32.05 -13.74 -21.52
C GLU A 376 30.51 -13.81 -21.50
N GLY A 377 29.92 -14.80 -22.17
CA GLY A 377 28.48 -15.04 -22.10
C GLY A 377 28.03 -15.49 -20.71
N ARG A 378 28.77 -16.39 -20.04
CA ARG A 378 28.51 -16.73 -18.62
C ARG A 378 28.61 -15.52 -17.71
N ARG A 379 29.58 -14.62 -17.95
CA ARG A 379 29.75 -13.38 -17.17
C ARG A 379 28.53 -12.46 -17.32
N ARG A 380 28.04 -12.25 -18.55
CA ARG A 380 26.84 -11.44 -18.81
C ARG A 380 25.59 -12.09 -18.21
N ALA A 381 25.43 -13.40 -18.36
CA ALA A 381 24.35 -14.17 -17.76
C ALA A 381 24.32 -14.04 -16.23
N ALA A 382 25.48 -14.20 -15.58
CA ALA A 382 25.61 -14.04 -14.13
C ALA A 382 25.23 -12.63 -13.68
N LYS A 383 25.65 -11.59 -14.41
CA LYS A 383 25.34 -10.19 -14.10
C LYS A 383 23.84 -9.89 -14.22
N ALA A 384 23.19 -10.43 -15.25
CA ALA A 384 21.74 -10.28 -15.46
C ALA A 384 20.94 -11.01 -14.38
N MET A 385 21.32 -12.26 -14.05
CA MET A 385 20.63 -13.00 -12.99
C MET A 385 20.86 -12.38 -11.60
N ALA A 386 22.06 -11.84 -11.34
CA ALA A 386 22.35 -11.18 -10.08
C ALA A 386 21.47 -9.94 -9.83
N GLU A 387 21.05 -9.24 -10.88
CA GLU A 387 20.12 -8.09 -10.81
C GLU A 387 18.72 -8.50 -10.39
N VAL A 388 18.23 -9.65 -10.87
CA VAL A 388 16.93 -10.20 -10.46
C VAL A 388 17.01 -10.75 -9.03
N LEU A 389 18.09 -11.46 -8.70
CA LEU A 389 18.29 -12.08 -7.38
C LEU A 389 18.46 -11.03 -6.27
N SER A 390 19.15 -9.91 -6.52
CA SER A 390 19.36 -8.86 -5.52
C SER A 390 18.05 -8.20 -5.06
N LYS A 391 17.02 -8.22 -5.91
CA LYS A 391 15.69 -7.65 -5.65
C LYS A 391 14.79 -8.54 -4.78
N ILE A 392 15.11 -9.82 -4.63
CA ILE A 392 14.35 -10.75 -3.79
C ILE A 392 14.63 -10.41 -2.32
N ARG A 393 13.65 -9.88 -1.58
CA ARG A 393 13.84 -9.48 -0.16
C ARG A 393 14.00 -10.65 0.81
N ASP A 394 13.35 -11.78 0.52
CA ASP A 394 13.45 -12.99 1.35
C ASP A 394 14.84 -13.63 1.17
N GLU A 395 15.64 -13.58 2.23
CA GLU A 395 17.04 -14.04 2.22
C GLU A 395 17.16 -15.53 1.91
N LEU A 396 16.25 -16.35 2.44
CA LEU A 396 16.25 -17.79 2.21
C LEU A 396 15.89 -18.10 0.75
N ARG A 397 14.85 -17.46 0.22
CA ARG A 397 14.48 -17.61 -1.20
C ARG A 397 15.61 -17.12 -2.11
N ARG A 398 16.23 -15.99 -1.79
CA ARG A 398 17.39 -15.46 -2.54
C ARG A 398 18.54 -16.45 -2.54
N ASP A 399 18.86 -17.06 -1.40
CA ASP A 399 19.93 -18.04 -1.28
C ASP A 399 19.66 -19.31 -2.11
N LEU A 400 18.46 -19.90 -1.97
CA LEU A 400 18.04 -21.08 -2.72
C LEU A 400 18.08 -20.84 -4.24
N TRP A 401 17.58 -19.69 -4.70
CA TRP A 401 17.64 -19.32 -6.11
C TRP A 401 19.06 -19.02 -6.58
N THR A 402 19.90 -18.41 -5.74
CA THR A 402 21.32 -18.17 -6.06
C THR A 402 22.05 -19.48 -6.31
N ARG A 403 21.83 -20.49 -5.46
CA ARG A 403 22.36 -21.84 -5.65
C ARG A 403 21.90 -22.46 -6.97
N ARG A 404 20.58 -22.41 -7.25
CA ARG A 404 20.00 -22.98 -8.48
C ARG A 404 20.53 -22.31 -9.75
N VAL A 405 20.68 -20.98 -9.74
CA VAL A 405 21.22 -20.23 -10.87
C VAL A 405 22.72 -20.50 -11.06
N ALA A 406 23.50 -20.59 -9.98
CA ALA A 406 24.91 -20.91 -10.06
C ALA A 406 25.14 -22.28 -10.71
N GLU A 407 24.39 -23.30 -10.29
CA GLU A 407 24.39 -24.62 -10.89
C GLU A 407 24.06 -24.56 -12.39
N ALA A 408 22.97 -23.90 -12.76
CA ALA A 408 22.52 -23.81 -14.15
C ALA A 408 23.48 -23.07 -15.09
N LEU A 409 24.27 -22.12 -14.55
CA LEU A 409 25.29 -21.38 -15.30
C LEU A 409 26.69 -22.02 -15.22
N GLY A 410 26.84 -23.13 -14.47
CA GLY A 410 28.14 -23.78 -14.27
C GLY A 410 29.15 -22.88 -13.52
N LEU A 411 28.66 -22.11 -12.54
CA LEU A 411 29.46 -21.20 -11.71
C LEU A 411 29.60 -21.75 -10.30
N ARG A 412 30.68 -21.39 -9.60
CA ARG A 412 30.77 -21.62 -8.15
C ARG A 412 29.75 -20.73 -7.45
N GLU A 413 28.93 -21.32 -6.59
CA GLU A 413 27.87 -20.62 -5.83
C GLU A 413 28.39 -19.39 -5.09
N GLU A 414 29.52 -19.52 -4.38
CA GLU A 414 30.17 -18.41 -3.66
C GLU A 414 30.51 -17.21 -4.55
N VAL A 415 30.83 -17.46 -5.83
CA VAL A 415 31.16 -16.39 -6.78
C VAL A 415 29.89 -15.64 -7.15
N LEU A 416 28.81 -16.34 -7.48
CA LEU A 416 27.54 -15.69 -7.80
C LEU A 416 26.97 -14.96 -6.57
N ARG A 417 27.04 -15.57 -5.38
CA ARG A 417 26.62 -14.97 -4.11
C ARG A 417 27.31 -13.61 -3.88
N LYS A 418 28.62 -13.53 -4.07
CA LYS A 418 29.36 -12.25 -3.97
C LYS A 418 28.91 -11.21 -4.99
N VAL A 419 28.54 -11.62 -6.21
CA VAL A 419 28.03 -10.70 -7.23
C VAL A 419 26.65 -10.16 -6.84
N VAL A 420 25.77 -11.03 -6.33
CA VAL A 420 24.44 -10.65 -5.83
C VAL A 420 24.56 -9.69 -4.65
N GLU A 421 25.39 -9.99 -3.66
CA GLU A 421 25.62 -9.16 -2.47
C GLU A 421 26.22 -7.79 -2.82
N ARG A 422 27.24 -7.75 -3.69
CA ARG A 422 27.85 -6.49 -4.14
C ARG A 422 26.82 -5.60 -4.84
N ARG A 423 25.95 -6.21 -5.66
CA ARG A 423 24.92 -5.45 -6.39
C ARG A 423 23.83 -4.92 -5.47
N GLY A 424 23.36 -5.73 -4.52
CA GLY A 424 22.45 -5.26 -3.46
C GLY A 424 23.02 -4.06 -2.70
N ARG A 425 24.30 -4.10 -2.31
CA ARG A 425 24.97 -2.98 -1.63
C ARG A 425 25.19 -1.75 -2.53
N SER A 426 25.34 -1.94 -3.84
CA SER A 426 25.52 -0.84 -4.81
C SER A 426 24.23 -0.04 -4.99
N GLU A 427 23.09 -0.72 -5.04
CA GLU A 427 21.76 -0.10 -5.12
C GLU A 427 21.31 0.52 -3.78
N GLU A 428 21.90 0.10 -2.65
CA GLU A 428 21.71 0.69 -1.32
C GLU A 428 22.49 2.02 -1.09
N THR A 429 23.23 2.53 -2.07
CA THR A 429 24.01 3.80 -1.93
C THR A 429 23.19 5.10 -2.07
N GLY A 430 21.86 5.03 -2.08
CA GLY A 430 20.98 6.15 -1.74
C GLY A 430 20.22 5.82 -0.45
N PRO A 431 20.21 6.68 0.58
CA PRO A 431 19.61 6.32 1.86
C PRO A 431 18.08 6.38 1.74
N VAL A 432 17.47 5.28 1.31
CA VAL A 432 16.07 4.98 1.57
C VAL A 432 16.01 3.59 2.17
N LYS A 433 16.21 3.53 3.48
CA LYS A 433 15.89 2.34 4.29
C LYS A 433 14.41 2.03 4.11
N VAL A 434 14.09 0.99 3.34
CA VAL A 434 12.80 0.30 3.51
C VAL A 434 12.96 -0.57 4.76
N PRO A 435 12.22 -0.34 5.84
CA PRO A 435 12.40 -1.13 7.05
C PRO A 435 11.94 -2.56 6.77
N SER A 436 12.83 -3.52 7.04
CA SER A 436 12.40 -4.85 7.47
C SER A 436 11.45 -4.68 8.65
N ARG A 437 10.57 -5.66 8.93
CA ARG A 437 9.84 -5.73 10.20
C ARG A 437 10.87 -5.81 11.33
N GLN A 438 11.44 -4.68 11.72
CA GLN A 438 12.18 -4.52 12.94
C GLN A 438 11.14 -4.73 14.02
N THR A 439 11.28 -5.82 14.78
CA THR A 439 10.62 -5.93 16.07
C THR A 439 10.96 -4.67 16.84
N VAL A 440 9.95 -3.82 17.07
CA VAL A 440 10.10 -2.59 17.82
C VAL A 440 10.88 -2.88 19.11
N PRO A 441 11.96 -2.15 19.41
CA PRO A 441 12.71 -2.35 20.64
C PRO A 441 11.76 -2.35 21.85
N PRO A 442 11.83 -3.34 22.76
CA PRO A 442 10.86 -3.48 23.86
C PRO A 442 10.66 -2.20 24.66
N ALA A 443 11.74 -1.46 24.93
CA ALA A 443 11.67 -0.19 25.65
C ALA A 443 10.85 0.88 24.92
N GLN A 444 10.96 0.99 23.59
CA GLN A 444 10.15 1.94 22.81
C GLN A 444 8.67 1.53 22.79
N ARG A 445 8.36 0.22 22.77
CA ARG A 445 6.98 -0.28 22.89
C ARG A 445 6.35 0.14 24.21
N GLU A 446 7.06 -0.09 25.31
CA GLU A 446 6.56 0.24 26.65
C GLU A 446 6.37 1.76 26.83
N LEU A 447 7.31 2.58 26.35
CA LEU A 447 7.15 4.05 26.40
C LEU A 447 5.95 4.53 25.57
N LEU A 448 5.67 3.94 24.40
CA LEU A 448 4.46 4.28 23.63
C LEU A 448 3.18 3.86 24.34
N LYS A 449 3.14 2.72 25.02
CA LYS A 449 1.99 2.34 25.85
C LYS A 449 1.75 3.38 26.95
N ILE A 450 2.80 3.83 27.62
CA ILE A 450 2.72 4.87 28.66
C ILE A 450 2.19 6.19 28.07
N LEU A 451 2.76 6.67 26.97
CA LEU A 451 2.38 7.93 26.32
C LEU A 451 0.91 7.97 25.89
N PHE A 452 0.33 6.84 25.50
CA PHE A 452 -1.04 6.76 24.97
C PHE A 452 -2.09 6.26 25.98
N SER A 453 -1.67 5.65 27.09
CA SER A 453 -2.59 4.95 28.00
C SER A 453 -2.43 5.31 29.48
N VAL A 454 -1.34 5.99 29.89
CA VAL A 454 -1.06 6.29 31.31
C VAL A 454 -0.73 7.78 31.50
N PRO A 455 -1.75 8.66 31.60
CA PRO A 455 -1.57 10.11 31.72
C PRO A 455 -0.55 10.54 32.78
N GLU A 456 -0.59 9.90 33.95
CA GLU A 456 0.18 10.25 35.14
C GLU A 456 1.69 10.10 34.94
N LEU A 457 2.11 9.30 33.96
CA LEU A 457 3.51 9.03 33.65
C LEU A 457 3.94 9.58 32.29
N ALA A 458 2.99 10.03 31.46
CA ALA A 458 3.24 10.50 30.10
C ALA A 458 4.11 11.77 30.09
N GLU A 459 3.83 12.73 30.97
CA GLU A 459 4.62 13.97 31.11
C GLU A 459 6.09 13.67 31.41
N ARG A 460 6.35 12.73 32.32
CA ARG A 460 7.70 12.31 32.69
C ARG A 460 8.46 11.69 31.51
N VAL A 461 7.77 10.96 30.61
CA VAL A 461 8.40 10.45 29.38
C VAL A 461 8.79 11.60 28.46
N VAL A 462 7.91 12.60 28.28
CA VAL A 462 8.16 13.78 27.44
C VAL A 462 9.34 14.60 27.97
N GLU A 463 9.46 14.77 29.29
CA GLU A 463 10.57 15.50 29.93
C GLU A 463 11.90 14.74 29.85
N GLU A 464 11.88 13.41 30.01
CA GLU A 464 13.10 12.62 30.14
C GLU A 464 13.60 12.00 28.83
N VAL A 465 12.76 11.87 27.80
CA VAL A 465 13.12 11.19 26.56
C VAL A 465 12.99 12.14 25.38
N GLU A 466 14.10 12.39 24.68
CA GLU A 466 14.07 13.19 23.45
C GLU A 466 13.46 12.39 22.29
N LEU A 467 12.79 13.08 21.36
CA LEU A 467 12.09 12.43 20.23
C LEU A 467 13.00 11.59 19.32
N ASP A 468 14.28 11.94 19.21
CA ASP A 468 15.26 11.20 18.41
C ASP A 468 15.72 9.87 19.03
N ALA A 469 15.33 9.64 20.29
CA ALA A 469 15.52 8.38 20.98
C ALA A 469 14.61 7.29 20.39
N PHE A 470 13.43 7.65 19.87
CA PHE A 470 12.53 6.76 19.12
C PHE A 470 13.03 6.53 17.67
N GLU A 471 12.84 5.31 17.17
CA GLU A 471 13.33 4.88 15.87
C GLU A 471 12.23 4.65 14.84
N GLY A 472 12.62 4.69 13.56
CA GLY A 472 11.76 4.33 12.45
C GLY A 472 10.46 5.13 12.39
N ARG A 473 9.35 4.44 12.12
CA ARG A 473 8.03 5.05 11.99
C ARG A 473 7.42 5.44 13.34
N LEU A 474 7.87 4.84 14.43
CA LEU A 474 7.36 5.12 15.78
C LEU A 474 7.77 6.47 16.32
N ARG A 475 8.87 7.04 15.83
CA ARG A 475 9.22 8.44 16.12
C ARG A 475 8.10 9.41 15.74
N SER A 476 7.39 9.13 14.65
CA SER A 476 6.24 9.94 14.23
C SER A 476 5.07 9.80 15.20
N ALA A 477 4.80 8.60 15.72
CA ALA A 477 3.78 8.39 16.75
C ALA A 477 4.15 9.07 18.08
N ALA A 478 5.41 8.98 18.50
CA ALA A 478 5.92 9.67 19.69
C ALA A 478 5.84 11.19 19.53
N LYS A 479 6.15 11.74 18.34
CA LYS A 479 6.01 13.17 18.07
C LYS A 479 4.57 13.65 18.29
N VAL A 480 3.59 12.93 17.72
CA VAL A 480 2.17 13.24 17.91
C VAL A 480 1.76 13.13 19.38
N ALA A 481 2.31 12.14 20.10
CA ALA A 481 2.08 12.01 21.53
C ALA A 481 2.61 13.21 22.32
N TYR A 482 3.81 13.69 22.01
CA TYR A 482 4.45 14.80 22.72
C TYR A 482 3.67 16.10 22.50
N GLU A 483 3.23 16.36 21.26
CA GLU A 483 2.41 17.52 20.93
C GLU A 483 1.07 17.47 21.69
N ALA A 484 0.38 16.33 21.68
CA ALA A 484 -0.88 16.16 22.42
C ALA A 484 -0.72 16.36 23.93
N ILE A 485 0.33 15.77 24.53
CA ILE A 485 0.59 15.90 25.97
C ILE A 485 0.94 17.35 26.32
N GLY A 486 1.71 18.04 25.48
CA GLY A 486 1.99 19.47 25.64
C GLY A 486 0.74 20.35 25.61
N ASP A 487 -0.28 19.94 24.85
CA ASP A 487 -1.60 20.58 24.82
C ASP A 487 -2.52 20.14 25.99
N GLY A 488 -2.02 19.34 26.93
CA GLY A 488 -2.77 18.86 28.10
C GLY A 488 -3.80 17.79 27.80
N ARG A 489 -3.64 17.04 26.70
CA ARG A 489 -4.55 15.95 26.30
C ARG A 489 -3.81 14.65 26.02
N LEU A 490 -4.51 13.52 26.15
CA LEU A 490 -3.97 12.24 25.70
C LEU A 490 -3.96 12.16 24.17
N PRO A 491 -2.90 11.56 23.57
CA PRO A 491 -2.89 11.24 22.16
C PRO A 491 -3.71 10.00 21.84
N THR A 492 -4.05 9.87 20.57
CA THR A 492 -4.83 8.74 20.06
C THR A 492 -4.28 8.23 18.74
N VAL A 493 -4.66 7.02 18.34
CA VAL A 493 -4.21 6.45 17.06
C VAL A 493 -4.72 7.23 15.85
N SER A 494 -5.87 7.91 15.94
CA SER A 494 -6.40 8.76 14.87
C SER A 494 -5.67 10.10 14.77
N ASP A 495 -5.11 10.63 15.86
CA ASP A 495 -4.24 11.81 15.78
C ASP A 495 -2.97 11.46 14.99
N VAL A 496 -2.44 10.25 15.22
CA VAL A 496 -1.31 9.71 14.44
C VAL A 496 -1.69 9.55 12.97
N LEU A 497 -2.88 9.01 12.68
CA LEU A 497 -3.36 8.90 11.28
C LEU A 497 -3.51 10.28 10.62
N ALA A 498 -4.07 11.25 11.34
CA ALA A 498 -4.34 12.58 10.81
C ALA A 498 -3.06 13.33 10.47
N GLU A 499 -2.04 13.24 11.33
CA GLU A 499 -0.77 13.94 11.15
C GLU A 499 0.16 13.21 10.17
N THR A 500 0.24 11.88 10.25
CA THR A 500 1.22 11.10 9.48
C THR A 500 0.70 10.54 8.16
N GLN A 501 -0.63 10.37 8.04
CA GLN A 501 -1.28 9.67 6.93
C GLN A 501 -0.75 8.24 6.71
N ASP A 502 -0.13 7.63 7.72
CA ASP A 502 0.44 6.28 7.66
C ASP A 502 -0.46 5.26 8.36
N GLU A 503 -1.32 4.59 7.58
CA GLU A 503 -2.19 3.53 8.11
C GLU A 503 -1.39 2.34 8.68
N GLY A 504 -0.20 2.05 8.17
CA GLY A 504 0.62 0.95 8.68
C GLY A 504 1.18 1.24 10.07
N LEU A 505 1.57 2.49 10.32
CA LEU A 505 1.97 2.96 11.66
C LEU A 505 0.80 2.87 12.65
N VAL A 506 -0.42 3.20 12.21
CA VAL A 506 -1.62 3.11 13.04
C VAL A 506 -1.95 1.66 13.41
N GLU A 507 -1.84 0.74 12.45
CA GLU A 507 -2.01 -0.69 12.69
C GLU A 507 -0.97 -1.23 13.69
N GLU A 508 0.30 -0.85 13.51
CA GLU A 508 1.39 -1.22 14.42
C GLU A 508 1.18 -0.67 15.83
N LEU A 509 0.80 0.60 15.95
CA LEU A 509 0.51 1.24 17.23
C LEU A 509 -0.70 0.62 17.93
N ALA A 510 -1.79 0.37 17.20
CA ALA A 510 -2.98 -0.31 17.75
C ALA A 510 -2.62 -1.69 18.32
N GLY A 511 -1.76 -2.45 17.61
CA GLY A 511 -1.23 -3.72 18.11
C GLY A 511 -0.42 -3.57 19.40
N ILE A 512 0.45 -2.55 19.51
CA ILE A 512 1.23 -2.25 20.72
C ILE A 512 0.29 -1.93 21.90
N LEU A 513 -0.70 -1.07 21.69
CA LEU A 513 -1.62 -0.63 22.74
C LEU A 513 -2.54 -1.77 23.21
N GLN A 514 -2.91 -2.69 22.31
CA GLN A 514 -3.76 -3.82 22.64
C GLN A 514 -3.13 -4.82 23.62
N GLU A 515 -1.78 -4.88 23.71
CA GLU A 515 -1.08 -5.67 24.73
C GLU A 515 -1.39 -5.20 26.16
N GLY A 516 -1.75 -3.93 26.31
CA GLY A 516 -2.08 -3.30 27.57
C GLY A 516 -0.86 -3.04 28.46
N LEU A 517 -1.00 -2.05 29.35
CA LEU A 517 -0.07 -1.74 30.41
C LEU A 517 -0.83 -1.08 31.55
N ASP A 518 -0.93 -1.75 32.70
CA ASP A 518 -1.50 -1.15 33.89
C ASP A 518 -0.52 -0.18 34.56
N GLU A 519 -1.05 0.70 35.41
CA GLU A 519 -0.28 1.76 36.06
C GLU A 519 0.84 1.22 36.96
N GLU A 520 0.60 0.13 37.70
CA GLU A 520 1.59 -0.47 38.59
C GLU A 520 2.80 -1.00 37.80
N ARG A 521 2.53 -1.70 36.69
CA ARG A 521 3.55 -2.21 35.78
C ARG A 521 4.23 -1.08 35.03
N ALA A 522 3.49 -0.05 34.61
CA ALA A 522 4.04 1.14 33.96
C ALA A 522 5.09 1.81 34.84
N ARG A 523 4.81 2.01 36.13
CA ARG A 523 5.76 2.58 37.10
C ARG A 523 7.02 1.74 37.24
N LYS A 524 6.91 0.41 37.20
CA LYS A 524 8.06 -0.51 37.30
C LYS A 524 8.94 -0.49 36.05
N VAL A 525 8.34 -0.43 34.85
CA VAL A 525 9.10 -0.51 33.59
C VAL A 525 9.60 0.84 33.07
N LEU A 526 9.04 1.97 33.55
CA LEU A 526 9.35 3.30 33.05
C LEU A 526 10.84 3.65 33.14
N ALA A 527 11.44 3.52 34.33
CA ALA A 527 12.83 3.90 34.55
C ALA A 527 13.79 3.05 33.70
N ASP A 528 13.54 1.74 33.61
CA ASP A 528 14.32 0.82 32.77
C ASP A 528 14.17 1.13 31.29
N SER A 529 12.97 1.48 30.84
CA SER A 529 12.69 1.81 29.44
C SER A 529 13.37 3.12 29.04
N ILE A 530 13.28 4.17 29.87
CA ILE A 530 13.99 5.45 29.65
C ILE A 530 15.51 5.21 29.56
N ALA A 531 16.07 4.47 30.52
CA ALA A 531 17.51 4.16 30.54
C ALA A 531 17.94 3.36 29.30
N SER A 532 17.11 2.43 28.82
CA SER A 532 17.39 1.62 27.63
C SER A 532 17.42 2.48 26.36
N VAL A 533 16.39 3.30 26.13
CA VAL A 533 16.31 4.12 24.91
C VAL A 533 17.43 5.18 24.89
N ARG A 534 17.74 5.82 26.04
CA ARG A 534 18.89 6.74 26.15
C ARG A 534 20.21 6.06 25.82
N ARG A 535 20.41 4.82 26.28
CA ARG A 535 21.63 4.04 25.98
C ARG A 535 21.72 3.70 24.50
N GLU A 536 20.61 3.28 23.89
CA GLU A 536 20.55 3.00 22.44
C GLU A 536 20.87 4.25 21.62
N LYS A 537 20.40 5.43 22.04
CA LYS A 537 20.77 6.71 21.43
C LYS A 537 22.28 6.96 21.50
N ILE A 538 22.89 6.81 22.68
CA ILE A 538 24.34 7.03 22.84
C ILE A 538 25.15 6.03 22.01
N ARG A 539 24.73 4.76 21.93
CA ARG A 539 25.40 3.75 21.09
C ARG A 539 25.38 4.12 19.62
N ARG A 540 24.25 4.59 19.10
CA ARG A 540 24.13 5.08 17.72
C ARG A 540 25.07 6.26 17.47
N GLU A 541 25.17 7.17 18.42
CA GLU A 541 26.08 8.31 18.31
C GLU A 541 27.56 7.89 18.35
N ILE A 542 27.91 6.90 19.16
CA ILE A 542 29.24 6.28 19.17
C ILE A 542 29.57 5.67 17.80
N GLU A 543 28.64 4.93 17.20
CA GLU A 543 28.82 4.33 15.87
C GLU A 543 28.98 5.40 14.78
N ARG A 544 28.17 6.48 14.83
CA ARG A 544 28.26 7.62 13.92
C ARG A 544 29.62 8.31 14.02
N VAL A 545 30.04 8.70 15.22
CA VAL A 545 31.33 9.36 15.45
C VAL A 545 32.49 8.44 15.06
N ALA A 546 32.41 7.13 15.31
CA ALA A 546 33.41 6.17 14.85
C ALA A 546 33.48 6.06 13.32
N GLY A 547 32.37 6.27 12.61
CA GLY A 547 32.34 6.41 11.15
C GLY A 547 33.04 7.67 10.67
N GLU A 548 32.70 8.82 11.28
CA GLU A 548 33.30 10.12 10.95
C GLU A 548 34.80 10.16 11.21
N ILE A 549 35.29 9.45 12.24
CA ILE A 549 36.73 9.29 12.49
C ILE A 549 37.40 8.58 11.31
N ARG A 550 36.84 7.48 10.81
CA ARG A 550 37.41 6.76 9.64
C ARG A 550 37.44 7.63 8.40
N GLU A 551 36.38 8.39 8.15
CA GLU A 551 36.31 9.33 7.02
C GLU A 551 37.35 10.45 7.14
N ALA A 552 37.55 11.00 8.34
CA ALA A 552 38.56 12.04 8.59
C ALA A 552 39.99 11.48 8.48
N GLU A 553 40.23 10.24 8.93
CA GLU A 553 41.50 9.52 8.76
C GLU A 553 41.82 9.30 7.28
N GLU A 554 40.84 8.88 6.47
CA GLU A 554 40.99 8.71 5.01
C GLU A 554 41.25 10.03 4.28
N ALA A 555 40.68 11.14 4.77
CA ALA A 555 40.88 12.48 4.23
C ALA A 555 42.19 13.15 4.70
N GLY A 556 42.91 12.57 5.67
CA GLY A 556 44.14 13.14 6.25
C GLY A 556 43.92 14.37 7.15
N ASP A 557 42.69 14.59 7.62
CA ASP A 557 42.31 15.72 8.47
C ASP A 557 42.52 15.40 9.96
N MET A 558 43.77 15.49 10.42
CA MET A 558 44.17 15.10 11.77
C MET A 558 43.54 15.97 12.88
N GLU A 559 43.25 17.24 12.60
CA GLU A 559 42.60 18.14 13.56
C GLU A 559 41.15 17.69 13.84
N ARG A 560 40.44 17.27 12.79
CA ARG A 560 39.09 16.71 12.91
C ARG A 560 39.08 15.35 13.61
N VAL A 561 40.10 14.51 13.38
CA VAL A 561 40.26 13.22 14.06
C VAL A 561 40.35 13.41 15.59
N ASP A 562 41.21 14.31 16.06
CA ASP A 562 41.39 14.56 17.51
C ASP A 562 40.12 15.08 18.19
N ALA A 563 39.39 15.98 17.52
CA ALA A 563 38.10 16.49 18.00
C ALA A 563 37.06 15.37 18.12
N LEU A 564 36.95 14.49 17.10
CA LEU A 564 36.00 13.38 17.09
C LEU A 564 36.37 12.28 18.11
N TYR A 565 37.66 11.99 18.33
CA TYR A 565 38.10 11.07 19.38
C TYR A 565 37.73 11.57 20.79
N SER A 566 37.89 12.87 21.04
CA SER A 566 37.50 13.48 22.31
C SER A 566 35.98 13.34 22.55
N HIS A 567 35.18 13.54 21.50
CA HIS A 567 33.74 13.35 21.55
C HIS A 567 33.36 11.88 21.77
N LEU A 568 34.01 10.93 21.08
CA LEU A 568 33.82 9.49 21.25
C LEU A 568 34.08 9.04 22.70
N MET A 569 35.14 9.55 23.32
CA MET A 569 35.47 9.23 24.73
C MET A 569 34.47 9.82 25.71
N TYR A 570 33.91 10.99 25.42
CA TYR A 570 32.79 11.54 26.18
C TYR A 570 31.56 10.62 26.11
N LEU A 571 31.14 10.22 24.90
CA LEU A 571 29.98 9.35 24.70
C LEU A 571 30.14 7.97 25.38
N LYS A 572 31.32 7.35 25.30
CA LYS A 572 31.61 6.06 25.98
C LYS A 572 31.52 6.16 27.51
N ARG A 573 31.92 7.30 28.10
CA ARG A 573 31.77 7.53 29.55
C ARG A 573 30.30 7.69 29.93
N GLU A 574 29.53 8.37 29.10
CA GLU A 574 28.11 8.59 29.33
C GLU A 574 27.31 7.28 29.20
N GLU A 575 27.64 6.43 28.22
CA GLU A 575 27.08 5.07 28.12
C GLU A 575 27.35 4.25 29.41
N ALA A 576 28.59 4.29 29.92
CA ALA A 576 28.98 3.57 31.13
C ALA A 576 28.24 4.09 32.38
N ARG A 577 27.94 5.39 32.46
CA ARG A 577 27.14 5.98 33.55
C ARG A 577 25.70 5.45 33.53
N LEU A 578 25.06 5.37 32.36
CA LEU A 578 23.72 4.79 32.20
C LEU A 578 23.66 3.28 32.48
N VAL A 579 24.78 2.57 32.36
CA VAL A 579 24.90 1.16 32.80
C VAL A 579 24.94 1.06 34.32
N ARG A 580 25.72 1.91 34.98
CA ARG A 580 25.84 1.92 36.45
C ARG A 580 24.58 2.40 37.15
N ALA A 581 23.84 3.34 36.55
CA ALA A 581 22.57 3.83 37.08
C ALA A 581 21.46 2.75 37.14
N ARG A 582 21.54 1.68 36.32
CA ARG A 582 20.63 0.51 36.42
C ARG A 582 20.94 -0.42 37.60
N HIS A 583 22.12 -0.29 38.22
CA HIS A 583 22.53 -1.06 39.38
C HIS A 583 22.99 -0.16 40.54
N PRO A 584 22.07 0.57 41.20
CA PRO A 584 22.38 1.17 42.48
C PRO A 584 22.41 0.06 43.55
N LEU A 585 23.61 -0.40 43.90
CA LEU A 585 23.95 -1.19 45.10
C LEU A 585 23.44 -2.65 45.16
N GLY A 586 24.30 -3.58 44.76
CA GLY A 586 24.33 -4.98 45.21
C GLY A 586 25.60 -5.27 46.03
N ARG A 587 25.99 -4.36 46.93
CA ARG A 587 27.12 -4.53 47.86
C ARG A 587 26.84 -3.88 49.21
N GLU A 588 25.86 -4.39 49.93
CA GLU A 588 25.87 -4.39 51.40
C GLU A 588 25.34 -5.75 51.84
N GLY A 589 26.23 -6.58 52.40
CA GLY A 589 25.98 -7.99 52.69
C GLY A 589 27.27 -8.82 52.79
N LEU A 590 28.25 -8.33 53.56
CA LEU A 590 29.18 -9.14 54.35
C LEU A 590 29.05 -8.68 55.79
#